data_AF-A0A7U4GC23-F1
#
_entry.id   AF-A0A7U4GC23-F1
#
_cell.length_a   1.000
_cell.length_b   1.000
_cell.length_c   1.000
_cell.angle_alpha   90.00
_cell.angle_beta   90.00
_cell.angle_gamma   90.00
#
_symmetry.space_group_name_H-M   'P 1'
#
loop_
_entity.id
_entity.type
_entity.pdbx_description
1 polymer ?
#
loop_
_entity_poly.entity_id
_entity_poly.type
_entity_poly.pdbx_seq_one_letter_code
_entity_poly.pdbx_strand_id
1 'polypeptide(L)'
;MKLRSIIGIIKNNINNPWGVTALLSLLFFISVLSFTAKADINQTQATIFKQQHRDLKSSFTPSLKYSSMGSQSVAPAEKNLSDNLSCLAIKRVELINIDAFPNARNLLQRAKQVEGHCLDEKALSALREALQWQLAADGYITSYVAFTEDSYTDGILLLTLISGSLNGIKHHEDSDGYAQLNLAFPGNEGDLVNLRNLEQGLENLQRLPSVDATMDVVLNREDLSSQIVVKRQQSRFWRVSAFLDDAGHYDLTQQ
;
A
#
# COMPACT_ATOMS: atom_id res chain seq x y z
N MET A 1 42.94 -9.60 7.76
CA MET A 1 43.59 -8.79 8.82
C MET A 1 42.64 -8.72 9.99
N LYS A 2 42.99 -9.32 11.14
CA LYS A 2 42.11 -9.58 12.30
C LYS A 2 41.90 -8.30 13.11
N LEU A 3 40.66 -7.85 13.29
CA LEU A 3 40.28 -6.91 14.34
C LEU A 3 39.76 -7.72 15.54
N ARG A 4 40.63 -7.91 16.54
CA ARG A 4 40.28 -8.49 17.83
C ARG A 4 39.90 -7.37 18.80
N SER A 5 38.70 -7.50 19.38
CA SER A 5 38.38 -7.31 20.80
C SER A 5 38.71 -5.96 21.48
N ILE A 6 37.72 -5.07 21.56
CA ILE A 6 37.66 -3.94 22.53
C ILE A 6 36.52 -4.18 23.54
N ILE A 7 36.45 -5.38 24.13
CA ILE A 7 35.48 -5.69 25.22
C ILE A 7 36.22 -5.93 26.57
N GLY A 8 37.49 -5.55 26.66
CA GLY A 8 38.37 -5.91 27.78
C GLY A 8 38.57 -4.91 28.93
N ILE A 9 37.94 -3.73 28.94
CA ILE A 9 38.36 -2.64 29.87
C ILE A 9 37.33 -2.31 30.97
N ILE A 10 36.15 -2.95 31.04
CA ILE A 10 35.13 -2.58 32.06
C ILE A 10 35.10 -3.50 33.31
N LYS A 11 35.94 -4.54 33.38
CA LYS A 11 35.85 -5.49 34.50
C LYS A 11 37.12 -5.61 35.34
N ASN A 12 37.52 -4.52 36.01
CA ASN A 12 38.19 -4.63 37.32
C ASN A 12 38.43 -3.29 38.05
N ASN A 13 37.40 -2.60 38.58
CA ASN A 13 37.62 -1.64 39.70
C ASN A 13 36.34 -1.18 40.42
N ILE A 14 35.48 -2.10 40.88
CA ILE A 14 34.23 -1.73 41.59
C ILE A 14 34.35 -1.82 43.13
N ASN A 15 35.46 -2.33 43.68
CA ASN A 15 35.61 -2.55 45.13
C ASN A 15 36.58 -1.60 45.85
N ASN A 16 37.05 -0.52 45.21
CA ASN A 16 37.89 0.47 45.88
C ASN A 16 37.03 1.67 46.36
N PRO A 17 36.89 1.90 47.68
CA PRO A 17 36.02 2.96 48.22
C PRO A 17 36.43 4.37 47.75
N TRP A 18 37.68 4.56 47.35
CA TRP A 18 38.19 5.81 46.80
C TRP A 18 37.78 6.05 45.32
N GLY A 19 37.47 4.99 44.57
CA GLY A 19 37.02 5.09 43.18
C GLY A 19 35.55 5.47 43.06
N VAL A 20 34.72 4.97 43.97
CA VAL A 20 33.28 5.27 44.01
C VAL A 20 33.02 6.71 44.45
N THR A 21 33.79 7.23 45.41
CA THR A 21 33.69 8.63 45.85
C THR A 21 34.16 9.62 44.78
N ALA A 22 35.22 9.30 44.04
CA ALA A 22 35.69 10.12 42.92
C ALA A 22 34.68 10.19 41.75
N LEU A 23 33.98 9.08 41.47
CA LEU A 23 32.99 9.01 40.39
C LEU A 23 31.68 9.74 40.76
N LEU A 24 31.27 9.68 42.04
CA LEU A 24 30.14 10.46 42.57
C LEU A 24 30.45 11.96 42.65
N SER A 25 31.67 12.36 43.01
CA SER A 25 32.06 13.78 43.00
C SER A 25 32.12 14.35 41.57
N LEU A 26 32.56 13.55 40.59
CA LEU A 26 32.60 13.95 39.19
C LEU A 26 31.17 14.14 38.63
N LEU A 27 30.24 13.24 38.95
CA LEU A 27 28.83 13.36 38.56
C LEU A 27 28.14 14.58 39.21
N PHE A 28 28.51 14.92 40.45
CA PHE A 28 27.98 16.12 41.12
C PHE A 28 28.52 17.41 40.48
N PHE A 29 29.81 17.46 40.10
CA PHE A 29 30.42 18.63 39.48
C PHE A 29 29.86 18.93 38.06
N ILE A 30 29.46 17.90 37.32
CA ILE A 30 28.83 18.06 35.99
C ILE A 30 27.43 18.69 36.09
N SER A 31 26.71 18.47 37.20
CA SER A 31 25.35 19.01 37.37
C SER A 31 25.28 20.49 37.70
N VAL A 32 26.37 21.10 38.17
CA VAL A 32 26.40 22.52 38.60
C VAL A 32 26.83 23.47 37.47
N LEU A 33 27.41 22.95 36.38
CA LEU A 33 27.75 23.74 35.19
C LEU A 33 26.58 23.76 34.20
N SER A 34 25.48 24.39 34.60
CA SER A 34 24.44 24.80 33.65
C SER A 34 24.97 25.99 32.83
N PHE A 35 25.68 25.71 31.73
CA PHE A 35 25.94 26.74 30.72
C PHE A 35 24.60 27.13 30.09
N THR A 36 24.05 28.28 30.48
CA THR A 36 22.96 28.92 29.74
C THR A 36 23.55 29.56 28.48
N ALA A 37 23.77 28.76 27.44
CA ALA A 37 24.01 29.30 26.11
C ALA A 37 22.70 29.88 25.60
N LYS A 38 22.61 31.22 25.51
CA LYS A 38 21.54 31.87 24.75
C LYS A 38 21.89 31.75 23.27
N ALA A 39 21.26 30.80 22.58
CA ALA A 39 21.27 30.75 21.13
C ALA A 39 20.32 31.85 20.62
N ASP A 40 20.87 32.97 20.14
CA ASP A 40 20.10 33.92 19.34
C ASP A 40 20.00 33.36 17.92
N ILE A 41 18.96 32.55 17.68
CA ILE A 41 18.78 31.86 16.40
C ILE A 41 18.24 32.89 15.41
N ASN A 42 19.10 33.41 14.54
CA ASN A 42 18.66 34.23 13.42
C ASN A 42 17.67 33.41 12.58
N GLN A 43 16.41 33.84 12.55
CA GLN A 43 15.28 33.06 12.04
C GLN A 43 15.48 32.61 10.59
N THR A 44 16.26 33.34 9.80
CA THR A 44 16.63 33.06 8.40
C THR A 44 17.60 31.88 8.24
N GLN A 45 18.57 31.71 9.16
CA GLN A 45 19.54 30.61 9.10
C GLN A 45 18.89 29.28 9.47
N ALA A 46 17.97 29.30 10.43
CA ALA A 46 17.19 28.12 10.81
C ALA A 46 16.31 27.61 9.67
N THR A 47 15.79 28.49 8.81
CA THR A 47 15.01 28.09 7.62
C THR A 47 15.86 27.42 6.56
N ILE A 48 17.07 27.95 6.30
CA ILE A 48 18.01 27.39 5.31
C ILE A 48 18.45 25.98 5.74
N PHE A 49 18.85 25.81 7.00
CA PHE A 49 19.21 24.51 7.54
C PHE A 49 18.06 23.50 7.45
N LYS A 50 16.83 23.92 7.79
CA LYS A 50 15.62 23.09 7.64
C LYS A 50 15.30 22.75 6.18
N GLN A 51 15.68 23.60 5.22
CA GLN A 51 15.49 23.37 3.80
C GLN A 51 16.52 22.33 3.29
N GLN A 52 17.80 22.53 3.58
CA GLN A 52 18.87 21.59 3.21
C GLN A 52 18.66 20.19 3.80
N HIS A 53 18.22 20.11 5.05
CA HIS A 53 17.85 18.83 5.66
C HIS A 53 16.68 18.14 4.94
N ARG A 54 15.71 18.91 4.43
CA ARG A 54 14.61 18.39 3.61
C ARG A 54 15.11 17.92 2.25
N ASP A 55 16.00 18.67 1.61
CA ASP A 55 16.55 18.32 0.30
C ASP A 55 17.42 17.06 0.36
N LEU A 56 18.27 16.96 1.39
CA LEU A 56 19.05 15.76 1.67
C LEU A 56 18.15 14.56 1.98
N LYS A 57 17.12 14.73 2.83
CA LYS A 57 16.11 13.69 3.10
C LYS A 57 15.39 13.27 1.83
N SER A 58 15.05 14.22 0.96
CA SER A 58 14.40 13.97 -0.31
C SER A 58 15.28 13.14 -1.27
N SER A 59 16.60 13.33 -1.21
CA SER A 59 17.57 12.55 -1.99
C SER A 59 17.74 11.11 -1.47
N PHE A 60 17.39 10.85 -0.21
CA PHE A 60 17.39 9.52 0.38
C PHE A 60 16.06 8.78 0.25
N THR A 61 14.94 9.49 0.05
CA THR A 61 13.69 8.88 -0.36
C THR A 61 13.78 8.50 -1.84
N PRO A 62 13.77 7.20 -2.18
CA PRO A 62 13.69 6.81 -3.58
C PRO A 62 12.42 7.38 -4.19
N SER A 63 12.48 7.79 -5.47
CA SER A 63 11.27 7.98 -6.25
C SER A 63 10.55 6.63 -6.33
N LEU A 64 9.29 6.59 -5.89
CA LEU A 64 8.44 5.43 -6.09
C LEU A 64 8.36 5.17 -7.59
N LYS A 65 8.98 4.08 -8.05
CA LYS A 65 8.79 3.61 -9.42
C LYS A 65 7.41 2.98 -9.46
N TYR A 66 6.44 3.75 -9.94
CA TYR A 66 5.12 3.23 -10.24
C TYR A 66 5.27 2.23 -11.39
N SER A 67 5.16 0.93 -11.09
CA SER A 67 5.07 -0.10 -12.12
C SER A 67 3.72 0.05 -12.82
N SER A 68 3.74 0.59 -14.04
CA SER A 68 2.57 0.55 -14.91
C SER A 68 2.34 -0.89 -15.37
N MET A 69 1.29 -1.51 -14.84
CA MET A 69 0.81 -2.80 -15.33
C MET A 69 0.01 -2.53 -16.61
N GLY A 70 0.52 -2.97 -17.76
CA GLY A 70 -0.14 -2.79 -19.04
C GLY A 70 -1.42 -3.62 -19.11
N SER A 71 -2.57 -2.97 -19.02
CA SER A 71 -3.87 -3.58 -19.28
C SER A 71 -4.21 -3.42 -20.76
N GLN A 72 -4.25 -4.53 -21.51
CA GLN A 72 -4.81 -4.55 -22.85
C GLN A 72 -6.32 -4.74 -22.75
N SER A 73 -7.05 -3.66 -23.04
CA SER A 73 -8.50 -3.69 -23.23
C SER A 73 -8.81 -4.31 -24.59
N VAL A 74 -9.53 -5.44 -24.57
CA VAL A 74 -10.09 -6.07 -25.77
C VAL A 74 -11.50 -5.53 -25.95
N ALA A 75 -11.72 -4.75 -27.02
CA ALA A 75 -13.03 -4.24 -27.39
C ALA A 75 -13.94 -5.38 -27.90
N PRO A 76 -15.23 -5.44 -27.51
CA PRO A 76 -16.16 -6.43 -28.06
C PRO A 76 -16.61 -6.02 -29.47
N ALA A 77 -16.56 -6.98 -30.39
CA ALA A 77 -17.10 -6.85 -31.74
C ALA A 77 -18.64 -6.88 -31.70
N GLU A 78 -19.26 -5.87 -32.32
CA GLU A 78 -20.71 -5.80 -32.52
C GLU A 78 -21.20 -6.89 -33.49
N LYS A 79 -22.22 -7.64 -33.06
CA LYS A 79 -23.02 -8.48 -33.94
C LYS A 79 -24.47 -7.98 -33.94
N ASN A 80 -24.92 -7.55 -35.10
CA ASN A 80 -26.32 -7.21 -35.40
C ASN A 80 -27.15 -8.49 -35.59
N LEU A 81 -28.33 -8.58 -34.96
CA LEU A 81 -29.48 -9.31 -35.53
C LEU A 81 -30.82 -9.00 -34.84
N SER A 82 -31.75 -8.49 -35.66
CA SER A 82 -33.20 -8.79 -35.83
C SER A 82 -34.19 -8.85 -34.64
N ASP A 83 -35.13 -7.91 -34.68
CA ASP A 83 -36.60 -8.07 -34.65
C ASP A 83 -37.25 -9.20 -33.82
N ASN A 84 -37.38 -8.94 -32.52
CA ASN A 84 -38.67 -8.83 -31.82
C ASN A 84 -38.31 -8.47 -30.37
N LEU A 85 -38.18 -7.17 -30.08
CA LEU A 85 -37.65 -6.69 -28.80
C LEU A 85 -38.72 -6.80 -27.71
N SER A 86 -38.89 -8.01 -27.18
CA SER A 86 -39.50 -8.20 -25.86
C SER A 86 -38.60 -7.52 -24.84
N CYS A 87 -39.06 -6.38 -24.37
CA CYS A 87 -38.24 -5.45 -23.59
C CYS A 87 -38.71 -5.46 -22.13
N LEU A 88 -37.75 -5.54 -21.19
CA LEU A 88 -38.04 -5.59 -19.77
C LEU A 88 -38.13 -4.18 -19.20
N ALA A 89 -39.32 -3.80 -18.72
CA ALA A 89 -39.54 -2.51 -18.07
C ALA A 89 -38.97 -2.55 -16.64
N ILE A 90 -37.86 -1.85 -16.41
CA ILE A 90 -37.16 -1.86 -15.13
C ILE A 90 -37.72 -0.76 -14.24
N LYS A 91 -38.44 -1.13 -13.18
CA LYS A 91 -38.93 -0.21 -12.14
C LYS A 91 -37.89 0.02 -11.06
N ARG A 92 -37.12 -1.02 -10.73
CA ARG A 92 -36.09 -1.00 -9.67
C ARG A 92 -34.96 -1.96 -10.01
N VAL A 93 -33.75 -1.61 -9.58
CA VAL A 93 -32.61 -2.54 -9.56
C VAL A 93 -32.21 -2.84 -8.13
N GLU A 94 -32.02 -4.12 -7.82
CA GLU A 94 -31.49 -4.56 -6.52
C GLU A 94 -30.20 -5.35 -6.72
N LEU A 95 -29.18 -4.99 -5.93
CA LEU A 95 -27.87 -5.65 -5.92
C LEU A 95 -27.80 -6.53 -4.67
N ILE A 96 -27.78 -7.84 -4.88
CA ILE A 96 -27.65 -8.85 -3.82
C ILE A 96 -26.17 -8.90 -3.38
N ASN A 97 -25.93 -9.01 -2.07
CA ASN A 97 -24.61 -9.01 -1.41
C ASN A 97 -23.81 -7.69 -1.52
N ILE A 98 -24.49 -6.55 -1.68
CA ILE A 98 -23.83 -5.24 -1.74
C ILE A 98 -23.11 -4.85 -0.44
N ASP A 99 -23.55 -5.40 0.69
CA ASP A 99 -22.99 -5.21 2.02
C ASP A 99 -21.57 -5.79 2.16
N ALA A 100 -21.21 -6.79 1.36
CA ALA A 100 -19.85 -7.29 1.29
C ALA A 100 -18.85 -6.27 0.74
N PHE A 101 -19.31 -5.22 0.04
CA PHE A 101 -18.47 -4.25 -0.66
C PHE A 101 -18.44 -2.88 0.04
N PRO A 102 -17.32 -2.50 0.67
CA PRO A 102 -17.14 -1.16 1.20
C PRO A 102 -17.27 -0.08 0.12
N ASN A 103 -17.87 1.05 0.47
CA ASN A 103 -18.00 2.22 -0.41
C ASN A 103 -18.75 1.97 -1.74
N ALA A 104 -19.68 1.01 -1.79
CA ALA A 104 -20.46 0.65 -2.99
C ALA A 104 -21.44 1.71 -3.53
N ARG A 105 -21.28 2.99 -3.16
CA ARG A 105 -22.15 4.10 -3.61
C ARG A 105 -22.14 4.24 -5.13
N ASN A 106 -20.97 4.22 -5.75
CA ASN A 106 -20.83 4.39 -7.20
C ASN A 106 -21.47 3.21 -7.94
N LEU A 107 -21.29 1.99 -7.43
CA LEU A 107 -21.90 0.77 -7.94
C LEU A 107 -23.42 0.87 -7.92
N LEU A 108 -24.00 1.26 -6.77
CA LEU A 108 -25.44 1.45 -6.65
C LEU A 108 -25.97 2.56 -7.56
N GLN A 109 -25.25 3.69 -7.64
CA GLN A 109 -25.64 4.81 -8.50
C GLN A 109 -25.66 4.38 -9.98
N ARG A 110 -24.66 3.62 -10.43
CA ARG A 110 -24.60 3.08 -11.78
C ARG A 110 -25.74 2.10 -12.06
N ALA A 111 -26.06 1.22 -11.11
CA ALA A 111 -27.17 0.27 -11.24
C ALA A 111 -28.52 1.00 -11.41
N LYS A 112 -28.74 2.09 -10.66
CA LYS A 112 -29.99 2.86 -10.73
C LYS A 112 -30.21 3.64 -12.02
N GLN A 113 -29.19 3.81 -12.86
CA GLN A 113 -29.31 4.58 -14.11
C GLN A 113 -30.32 3.97 -15.09
N VAL A 114 -30.61 2.67 -14.97
CA VAL A 114 -31.54 1.96 -15.84
C VAL A 114 -32.97 1.92 -15.30
N GLU A 115 -33.21 2.41 -14.08
CA GLU A 115 -34.56 2.49 -13.52
C GLU A 115 -35.43 3.44 -14.37
N GLY A 116 -36.68 3.06 -14.60
CA GLY A 116 -37.61 3.76 -15.49
C GLY A 116 -37.39 3.51 -16.98
N HIS A 117 -36.40 2.71 -17.36
CA HIS A 117 -36.11 2.40 -18.76
C HIS A 117 -36.57 0.98 -19.11
N CYS A 118 -36.75 0.77 -20.41
CA CYS A 118 -37.03 -0.54 -20.96
C CYS A 118 -35.73 -1.11 -21.54
N LEU A 119 -35.29 -2.26 -21.04
CA LEU A 119 -34.02 -2.88 -21.41
C LEU A 119 -34.25 -4.13 -22.26
N ASP A 120 -33.53 -4.24 -23.37
CA ASP A 120 -33.40 -5.46 -24.15
C ASP A 120 -32.18 -6.28 -23.69
N GLU A 121 -31.96 -7.45 -24.28
CA GLU A 121 -30.83 -8.32 -23.93
C GLU A 121 -29.47 -7.62 -24.05
N LYS A 122 -29.33 -6.75 -25.06
CA LYS A 122 -28.09 -5.99 -25.29
C LYS A 122 -27.87 -4.98 -24.16
N ALA A 123 -28.91 -4.24 -23.78
CA ALA A 123 -28.86 -3.28 -22.69
C ALA A 123 -28.63 -3.95 -21.33
N LEU A 124 -29.22 -5.14 -21.09
CA LEU A 124 -28.95 -5.95 -19.90
C LEU A 124 -27.47 -6.38 -19.85
N SER A 125 -26.92 -6.86 -20.96
CA SER A 125 -25.50 -7.22 -21.04
C SER A 125 -24.60 -5.99 -20.81
N ALA A 126 -24.94 -4.85 -21.40
CA ALA A 126 -24.20 -3.60 -21.21
C ALA A 126 -24.27 -3.09 -19.76
N LEU A 127 -25.41 -3.23 -19.09
CA LEU A 127 -25.54 -2.92 -17.66
C LEU A 127 -24.62 -3.80 -16.81
N ARG A 128 -24.65 -5.12 -17.01
CA ARG A 128 -23.78 -6.06 -16.29
C ARG A 128 -22.31 -5.71 -16.50
N GLU A 129 -21.91 -5.43 -17.73
CA GLU A 129 -20.54 -5.01 -18.05
C GLU A 129 -20.17 -3.68 -17.38
N ALA A 130 -21.07 -2.70 -17.39
CA ALA A 130 -20.84 -1.42 -16.74
C ALA A 130 -20.67 -1.57 -15.22
N LEU A 131 -21.45 -2.45 -14.58
CA LEU A 131 -21.31 -2.77 -13.16
C LEU A 131 -20.02 -3.53 -12.87
N GLN A 132 -19.63 -4.46 -13.75
CA GLN A 132 -18.35 -5.18 -13.66
C GLN A 132 -17.17 -4.22 -13.73
N TRP A 133 -17.19 -3.26 -14.66
CA TRP A 133 -16.17 -2.20 -14.76
C TRP A 133 -16.15 -1.30 -13.53
N GLN A 134 -17.32 -1.02 -12.94
CA GLN A 134 -17.39 -0.24 -11.70
C GLN A 134 -16.72 -0.98 -10.52
N LEU A 135 -16.95 -2.29 -10.37
CA LEU A 135 -16.24 -3.09 -9.37
C LEU A 135 -14.72 -3.02 -9.57
N ALA A 136 -14.24 -3.18 -10.81
CA ALA A 136 -12.82 -3.08 -11.13
C ALA A 136 -12.25 -1.68 -10.80
N ALA A 137 -12.97 -0.61 -11.13
CA ALA A 137 -12.58 0.77 -10.83
C ALA A 137 -12.50 1.04 -9.31
N ASP A 138 -13.38 0.42 -8.54
CA ASP A 138 -13.37 0.48 -7.07
C ASP A 138 -12.29 -0.44 -6.45
N GLY A 139 -11.61 -1.25 -7.28
CA GLY A 139 -10.47 -2.09 -6.91
C GLY A 139 -10.80 -3.58 -6.72
N TYR A 140 -12.05 -4.00 -6.90
CA TYR A 140 -12.52 -5.36 -6.67
C TYR A 140 -12.36 -6.24 -7.92
N ILE A 141 -11.11 -6.44 -8.37
CA ILE A 141 -10.79 -7.07 -9.66
C ILE A 141 -11.08 -8.58 -9.73
N THR A 142 -11.26 -9.24 -8.59
CA THR A 142 -11.58 -10.67 -8.47
C THR A 142 -13.05 -10.93 -8.16
N SER A 143 -13.86 -9.86 -8.13
CA SER A 143 -15.31 -9.93 -7.87
C SER A 143 -16.10 -9.84 -9.17
N TYR A 144 -17.31 -10.41 -9.16
CA TYR A 144 -18.11 -10.56 -10.38
C TYR A 144 -19.57 -10.14 -10.18
N VAL A 145 -20.20 -9.70 -11.27
CA VAL A 145 -21.63 -9.40 -11.35
C VAL A 145 -22.34 -10.46 -12.18
N ALA A 146 -23.37 -11.10 -11.61
CA ALA A 146 -24.13 -12.16 -12.27
C ALA A 146 -25.64 -11.89 -12.24
N PHE A 147 -26.33 -12.34 -13.29
CA PHE A 147 -27.78 -12.52 -13.26
C PHE A 147 -28.08 -13.92 -12.72
N THR A 148 -29.12 -14.04 -11.89
CA THR A 148 -29.68 -15.34 -11.47
C THR A 148 -30.71 -15.83 -12.50
N GLU A 149 -31.13 -17.09 -12.41
CA GLU A 149 -32.21 -17.62 -13.28
C GLU A 149 -33.50 -16.78 -13.14
N ASP A 150 -33.81 -16.36 -11.90
CA ASP A 150 -34.93 -15.48 -11.58
C ASP A 150 -34.50 -14.02 -11.43
N SER A 151 -33.68 -13.50 -12.36
CA SER A 151 -33.15 -12.13 -12.24
C SER A 151 -34.19 -11.03 -12.44
N TYR A 152 -35.44 -11.34 -12.80
CA TYR A 152 -36.48 -10.35 -13.05
C TYR A 152 -37.84 -10.79 -12.53
N THR A 153 -38.47 -9.97 -11.69
CA THR A 153 -39.81 -10.23 -11.15
C THR A 153 -40.56 -8.91 -10.96
N ASP A 154 -41.75 -8.78 -11.55
CA ASP A 154 -42.66 -7.61 -11.40
C ASP A 154 -42.07 -6.22 -11.69
N GLY A 155 -40.99 -6.16 -12.48
CA GLY A 155 -40.26 -4.93 -12.80
C GLY A 155 -39.03 -4.69 -11.92
N ILE A 156 -38.68 -5.63 -11.04
CA ILE A 156 -37.46 -5.59 -10.23
C ILE A 156 -36.41 -6.44 -10.93
N LEU A 157 -35.26 -5.83 -11.24
CA LEU A 157 -34.08 -6.51 -11.79
C LEU A 157 -33.10 -6.82 -10.66
N LEU A 158 -32.81 -8.11 -10.47
CA LEU A 158 -31.88 -8.62 -9.46
C LEU A 158 -30.54 -8.95 -10.11
N LEU A 159 -29.47 -8.38 -9.56
CA LEU A 159 -28.10 -8.78 -9.89
C LEU A 159 -27.38 -9.21 -8.62
N THR A 160 -26.69 -10.34 -8.68
CA THR A 160 -25.88 -10.83 -7.56
C THR A 160 -24.44 -10.38 -7.71
N LEU A 161 -23.91 -9.78 -6.66
CA LEU A 161 -22.48 -9.51 -6.53
C LEU A 161 -21.82 -10.72 -5.87
N ILE A 162 -20.80 -11.24 -6.53
CA ILE A 162 -20.00 -12.37 -6.06
C ILE A 162 -18.66 -11.81 -5.62
N SER A 163 -18.38 -11.84 -4.32
CA SER A 163 -17.14 -11.34 -3.74
C SER A 163 -15.98 -12.30 -4.00
N GLY A 164 -14.88 -11.79 -4.56
CA GLY A 164 -13.62 -12.52 -4.63
C GLY A 164 -12.87 -12.43 -3.29
N SER A 165 -12.69 -13.56 -2.63
CA SER A 165 -12.04 -13.63 -1.32
C SER A 165 -10.55 -13.95 -1.42
N LEU A 166 -9.77 -13.53 -0.42
CA LEU A 166 -8.36 -13.85 -0.32
C LEU A 166 -8.20 -15.27 0.25
N ASN A 167 -7.56 -16.18 -0.50
CA ASN A 167 -7.15 -17.48 0.06
C ASN A 167 -5.86 -17.34 0.88
N GLY A 168 -4.93 -16.50 0.42
CA GLY A 168 -3.70 -16.23 1.14
C GLY A 168 -2.66 -15.50 0.31
N ILE A 169 -1.50 -15.28 0.92
CA ILE A 169 -0.36 -14.59 0.31
C ILE A 169 0.89 -15.43 0.57
N LYS A 170 1.59 -15.84 -0.50
CA LYS A 170 2.76 -16.72 -0.41
C LYS A 170 3.90 -16.23 -1.29
N HIS A 171 5.11 -16.69 -0.98
CA HIS A 171 6.26 -16.45 -1.84
C HIS A 171 6.18 -17.29 -3.12
N HIS A 172 6.62 -16.70 -4.23
CA HIS A 172 7.02 -17.45 -5.42
C HIS A 172 8.23 -18.34 -5.09
N GLU A 173 8.41 -19.45 -5.80
CA GLU A 173 9.51 -20.40 -5.58
C GLU A 173 10.90 -19.73 -5.73
N ASP A 174 11.08 -18.89 -6.75
CA ASP A 174 12.30 -18.07 -6.98
C ASP A 174 12.48 -16.83 -6.06
N SER A 175 11.77 -16.74 -4.94
CA SER A 175 11.78 -15.57 -4.04
C SER A 175 12.77 -15.77 -2.90
N ASP A 176 13.35 -14.69 -2.36
CA ASP A 176 14.34 -14.81 -1.27
C ASP A 176 13.74 -15.31 0.07
N GLY A 177 12.42 -15.49 0.18
CA GLY A 177 11.72 -16.23 1.25
C GLY A 177 11.76 -15.69 2.68
N TYR A 178 12.68 -14.76 3.02
CA TYR A 178 12.84 -14.26 4.40
C TYR A 178 11.92 -13.09 4.76
N ALA A 179 11.24 -12.48 3.78
CA ALA A 179 10.38 -11.32 4.03
C ALA A 179 9.03 -11.76 4.61
N GLN A 180 8.59 -11.15 5.71
CA GLN A 180 7.30 -11.46 6.31
C GLN A 180 6.16 -10.80 5.51
N LEU A 181 5.51 -11.57 4.62
CA LEU A 181 4.47 -11.04 3.72
C LEU A 181 3.25 -10.52 4.47
N ASN A 182 2.87 -11.16 5.58
CA ASN A 182 1.76 -10.74 6.45
C ASN A 182 1.99 -9.37 7.13
N LEU A 183 3.24 -8.89 7.20
CA LEU A 183 3.52 -7.53 7.70
C LEU A 183 3.46 -6.48 6.58
N ALA A 184 3.65 -6.89 5.33
CA ALA A 184 3.65 -5.99 4.20
C ALA A 184 2.25 -5.79 3.62
N PHE A 185 1.51 -6.88 3.45
CA PHE A 185 0.17 -6.88 2.86
C PHE A 185 -0.91 -6.82 3.95
N PRO A 186 -1.87 -5.88 3.82
CA PRO A 186 -3.04 -5.87 4.69
C PRO A 186 -4.06 -6.92 4.23
N GLY A 187 -4.71 -7.60 5.19
CA GLY A 187 -5.78 -8.56 4.95
C GLY A 187 -5.45 -9.97 5.44
N ASN A 188 -6.50 -10.74 5.73
CA ASN A 188 -6.46 -12.12 6.16
C ASN A 188 -7.18 -13.02 5.16
N GLU A 189 -6.97 -14.33 5.30
CA GLU A 189 -7.76 -15.32 4.57
C GLU A 189 -9.26 -15.10 4.80
N GLY A 190 -10.03 -15.14 3.71
CA GLY A 190 -11.47 -14.86 3.69
C GLY A 190 -11.83 -13.39 3.41
N ASP A 191 -10.90 -12.44 3.56
CA ASP A 191 -11.18 -11.02 3.32
C ASP A 191 -11.46 -10.73 1.84
N LEU A 192 -12.29 -9.71 1.57
CA LEU A 192 -12.53 -9.22 0.22
C LEU A 192 -11.23 -8.66 -0.39
N VAL A 193 -10.87 -9.16 -1.57
CA VAL A 193 -9.67 -8.71 -2.27
C VAL A 193 -9.90 -7.32 -2.88
N ASN A 194 -8.99 -6.40 -2.57
CA ASN A 194 -8.92 -5.09 -3.21
C ASN A 194 -7.51 -4.82 -3.76
N LEU A 195 -7.43 -4.47 -5.04
CA LEU A 195 -6.17 -4.23 -5.72
C LEU A 195 -5.33 -3.13 -5.05
N ARG A 196 -5.94 -2.06 -4.54
CA ARG A 196 -5.21 -0.95 -3.89
C ARG A 196 -4.49 -1.42 -2.63
N ASN A 197 -5.11 -2.32 -1.87
CA ASN A 197 -4.51 -2.93 -0.68
C ASN A 197 -3.29 -3.80 -1.07
N LEU A 198 -3.41 -4.55 -2.16
CA LEU A 198 -2.31 -5.37 -2.69
C LEU A 198 -1.15 -4.51 -3.23
N GLU A 199 -1.46 -3.44 -3.96
CA GLU A 199 -0.48 -2.48 -4.47
C GLU A 199 0.28 -1.79 -3.34
N GLN A 200 -0.41 -1.37 -2.28
CA GLN A 200 0.22 -0.83 -1.07
C GLN A 200 1.13 -1.86 -0.39
N GLY A 201 0.71 -3.12 -0.34
CA GLY A 201 1.55 -4.19 0.20
C GLY A 201 2.81 -4.44 -0.63
N LEU A 202 2.68 -4.39 -1.95
CA LEU A 202 3.82 -4.49 -2.86
C LEU A 202 4.77 -3.28 -2.72
N GLU A 203 4.23 -2.07 -2.61
CA GLU A 203 5.00 -0.84 -2.36
C GLU A 203 5.78 -0.93 -1.04
N ASN A 204 5.14 -1.44 0.01
CA ASN A 204 5.79 -1.69 1.30
C ASN A 204 7.00 -2.63 1.18
N LEU A 205 6.90 -3.67 0.36
CA LEU A 205 8.03 -4.57 0.08
C LEU A 205 9.15 -3.89 -0.70
N GLN A 206 8.80 -3.01 -1.64
CA GLN A 206 9.74 -2.27 -2.49
C GLN A 206 10.35 -1.03 -1.83
N ARG A 207 10.07 -0.77 -0.54
CA ARG A 207 10.60 0.39 0.18
C ARG A 207 12.13 0.49 0.14
N LEU A 208 12.83 -0.64 0.05
CA LEU A 208 14.28 -0.69 -0.04
C LEU A 208 14.74 -0.63 -1.52
N PRO A 209 15.62 0.30 -1.91
CA PRO A 209 16.05 0.44 -3.32
C PRO A 209 16.80 -0.76 -3.90
N SER A 210 17.29 -1.67 -3.05
CA SER A 210 17.95 -2.90 -3.45
C SER A 210 16.99 -4.06 -3.71
N VAL A 211 15.68 -3.83 -3.51
CA VAL A 211 14.62 -4.82 -3.63
C VAL A 211 13.87 -4.61 -4.93
N ASP A 212 13.68 -5.70 -5.66
CA ASP A 212 12.69 -5.82 -6.71
C ASP A 212 11.59 -6.78 -6.23
N ALA A 213 10.33 -6.43 -6.47
CA ALA A 213 9.20 -7.26 -6.04
C ALA A 213 8.07 -7.20 -7.07
N THR A 214 7.48 -8.34 -7.37
CA THR A 214 6.29 -8.47 -8.21
C THR A 214 5.26 -9.36 -7.50
N MET A 215 4.00 -9.25 -7.92
CA MET A 215 2.93 -10.10 -7.43
C MET A 215 2.04 -10.57 -8.58
N ASP A 216 1.52 -11.78 -8.43
CA ASP A 216 0.51 -12.36 -9.31
C ASP A 216 -0.74 -12.72 -8.51
N VAL A 217 -1.91 -12.50 -9.10
CA VAL A 217 -3.21 -12.88 -8.53
C VAL A 217 -3.68 -14.15 -9.22
N VAL A 218 -3.70 -15.26 -8.50
CA VAL A 218 -4.11 -16.57 -9.02
C VAL A 218 -5.48 -16.93 -8.49
N LEU A 219 -6.47 -17.02 -9.38
CA LEU A 219 -7.84 -17.39 -9.04
C LEU A 219 -8.00 -18.90 -8.93
N ASN A 220 -8.60 -19.36 -7.85
CA ASN A 220 -9.21 -20.68 -7.77
C ASN A 220 -10.59 -20.63 -8.43
N ARG A 221 -10.83 -21.52 -9.40
CA ARG A 221 -12.09 -21.54 -10.16
C ARG A 221 -13.24 -22.21 -9.44
N GLU A 222 -12.96 -23.02 -8.41
CA GLU A 222 -14.00 -23.78 -7.70
C GLU A 222 -14.73 -22.91 -6.67
N ASP A 223 -13.99 -22.08 -5.92
CA ASP A 223 -14.53 -21.24 -4.84
C ASP A 223 -14.37 -19.74 -5.09
N LEU A 224 -13.78 -19.34 -6.23
CA LEU A 224 -13.49 -17.96 -6.61
C LEU A 224 -12.57 -17.22 -5.63
N SER A 225 -11.85 -17.97 -4.78
CA SER A 225 -10.82 -17.41 -3.91
C SER A 225 -9.55 -17.08 -4.70
N SER A 226 -8.75 -16.17 -4.17
CA SER A 226 -7.56 -15.63 -4.83
C SER A 226 -6.31 -15.88 -3.99
N GLN A 227 -5.33 -16.55 -4.57
CA GLN A 227 -4.00 -16.70 -4.01
C GLN A 227 -3.07 -15.62 -4.57
N ILE A 228 -2.47 -14.81 -3.71
CA ILE A 228 -1.45 -13.83 -4.10
C ILE A 228 -0.08 -14.49 -4.03
N VAL A 229 0.67 -14.46 -5.13
CA VAL A 229 2.01 -15.04 -5.24
C VAL A 229 3.03 -13.92 -5.41
N VAL A 230 3.97 -13.79 -4.48
CA VAL A 230 4.91 -12.67 -4.41
C VAL A 230 6.33 -13.12 -4.71
N LYS A 231 6.91 -12.60 -5.79
CA LYS A 231 8.33 -12.76 -6.09
C LYS A 231 9.08 -11.53 -5.58
N ARG A 232 10.08 -11.73 -4.72
CA ARG A 232 10.85 -10.65 -4.12
C ARG A 232 12.32 -11.02 -4.10
N GLN A 233 13.16 -10.15 -4.63
CA GLN A 233 14.61 -10.35 -4.75
C GLN A 233 15.35 -9.13 -4.22
N GLN A 234 16.36 -9.34 -3.39
CA GLN A 234 17.19 -8.28 -2.82
C GLN A 234 18.65 -8.46 -3.19
N SER A 235 19.17 -7.54 -3.98
CA SER A 235 20.57 -7.56 -4.46
C SER A 235 21.61 -7.38 -3.34
N ARG A 236 21.28 -6.65 -2.27
CA ARG A 236 22.17 -6.38 -1.13
C ARG A 236 21.41 -5.99 0.14
N PHE A 237 21.97 -6.33 1.30
CA PHE A 237 21.38 -6.04 2.63
C PHE A 237 21.92 -4.78 3.31
N TRP A 238 22.94 -4.13 2.74
CA TRP A 238 23.60 -2.97 3.31
C TRP A 238 23.52 -1.76 2.37
N ARG A 239 23.56 -0.57 2.96
CA ARG A 239 23.66 0.71 2.25
C ARG A 239 24.66 1.59 2.98
N VAL A 240 25.58 2.18 2.22
CA VAL A 240 26.54 3.18 2.71
C VAL A 240 26.23 4.51 2.04
N SER A 241 26.27 5.59 2.80
CA SER A 241 26.11 6.96 2.29
C SER A 241 27.08 7.85 3.03
N ALA A 242 27.80 8.69 2.30
CA ALA A 242 28.74 9.66 2.85
C ALA A 242 28.37 11.04 2.32
N PHE A 243 28.38 12.04 3.19
CA PHE A 243 28.15 13.43 2.83
C PHE A 243 29.18 14.30 3.56
N LEU A 244 29.53 15.42 2.94
CA LEU A 244 30.40 16.44 3.50
C LEU A 244 29.64 17.75 3.46
N ASP A 245 29.67 18.49 4.56
CA ASP A 245 29.02 19.79 4.70
C ASP A 245 29.97 20.77 5.39
N ASP A 246 29.89 22.04 5.01
CA ASP A 246 30.67 23.17 5.54
C ASP A 246 29.75 24.37 5.85
N ALA A 247 28.54 24.10 6.33
CA ALA A 247 27.54 25.12 6.65
C ALA A 247 27.84 25.95 7.92
N GLY A 248 29.07 25.94 8.42
CA GLY A 248 29.47 26.72 9.60
C GLY A 248 29.56 28.22 9.30
N HIS A 249 28.91 29.06 10.11
CA HIS A 249 29.07 30.52 10.02
C HIS A 249 30.20 30.98 10.95
N TYR A 250 31.12 31.82 10.46
CA TYR A 250 32.11 32.46 11.31
C TYR A 250 31.46 33.66 12.03
N ASP A 251 31.67 33.78 13.34
CA ASP A 251 31.23 34.94 14.12
C ASP A 251 32.23 36.08 13.86
N LEU A 252 31.89 37.04 12.98
CA LEU A 252 32.63 38.30 12.91
C LEU A 252 32.10 39.24 14.00
N THR A 253 32.64 39.11 15.21
CA THR A 253 32.74 40.28 16.09
C THR A 253 33.81 41.20 15.52
N GLN A 254 33.42 42.08 14.59
CA GLN A 254 34.23 43.27 14.30
C GLN A 254 33.93 44.36 15.34
N GLN A 255 35.01 44.94 15.81
CA GLN A 255 35.16 45.93 16.88
C GLN A 255 34.68 47.33 16.46
#